data_AF-A0A9E3BUL6-F1
#
_entry.id   AF-A0A9E3BUL6-F1
#
_cell.length_a   1.000
_cell.length_b   1.000
_cell.length_c   1.000
_cell.angle_alpha   90.00
_cell.angle_beta   90.00
_cell.angle_gamma   90.00
#
_symmetry.space_group_name_H-M   'P 1'
#
loop_
_entity.id
_entity.type
_entity.pdbx_description
1 polymer ?
#
loop_
_entity_poly.entity_id
_entity_poly.type
_entity_poly.pdbx_seq_one_letter_code
_entity_poly.pdbx_strand_id
1 'polypeptide(L)'
;MSVLVIAAHDGKTVRANVANAVTAAGQLGGDVHVLVAGSNAGEAAKSAAAIAGVAKVLQAEDAVYANWLAEDVAPLVVKLAANYGHIVMAADNTGKNLMPRVAALLDVAQVSEAIQIVSPDTFVRPIYAGNAMATVQSSDKIKVV
;
A
#
# COMPACT_ATOMS: atom_id res chain seq x y z
N MET A 1 2.22 -2.10 15.33
CA MET A 1 3.37 -1.96 14.40
C MET A 1 2.95 -0.95 13.35
N SER A 2 3.85 -0.13 12.81
CA SER A 2 3.46 0.87 11.80
C SER A 2 2.88 0.22 10.54
N VAL A 3 2.14 1.01 9.75
CA VAL A 3 1.54 0.62 8.47
C VAL A 3 2.29 1.32 7.34
N LEU A 4 2.65 0.59 6.29
CA LEU A 4 3.26 1.15 5.09
C LEU A 4 2.20 1.30 3.99
N VAL A 5 1.91 2.52 3.56
CA VAL A 5 1.07 2.81 2.40
C VAL A 5 1.95 3.07 1.18
N ILE A 6 1.71 2.35 0.09
CA ILE A 6 2.41 2.58 -1.19
C ILE A 6 1.62 3.60 -2.02
N ALA A 7 2.24 4.73 -2.34
CA ALA A 7 1.57 5.84 -3.01
C ALA A 7 2.02 5.98 -4.47
N ALA A 8 1.16 5.55 -5.39
CA ALA A 8 1.31 5.86 -6.81
C ALA A 8 1.08 7.37 -7.05
N HIS A 9 1.82 7.94 -8.00
CA HIS A 9 1.79 9.37 -8.31
C HIS A 9 1.93 9.63 -9.82
N ASP A 10 1.68 10.87 -10.24
CA ASP A 10 1.84 11.34 -11.62
C ASP A 10 3.16 12.09 -11.87
N GLY A 11 3.98 12.25 -10.83
CA GLY A 11 5.28 12.96 -10.86
C GLY A 11 5.23 14.28 -10.10
N LYS A 12 4.02 14.77 -9.79
CA LYS A 12 3.80 15.99 -9.01
C LYS A 12 2.92 15.75 -7.79
N THR A 13 1.89 14.94 -7.94
CA THR A 13 0.92 14.63 -6.90
C THR A 13 0.69 13.14 -6.78
N VAL A 14 0.49 12.67 -5.54
CA VAL A 14 -0.03 11.32 -5.33
C VAL A 14 -1.46 11.24 -5.84
N ARG A 15 -1.84 10.07 -6.36
CA ARG A 15 -3.20 9.86 -6.87
C ARG A 15 -4.23 10.04 -5.75
N ALA A 16 -5.42 10.52 -6.11
CA ALA A 16 -6.47 10.83 -5.14
C ALA A 16 -6.87 9.63 -4.25
N ASN A 17 -6.81 8.41 -4.79
CA ASN A 17 -7.12 7.18 -4.06
C ASN A 17 -6.10 6.84 -2.95
N VAL A 18 -4.92 7.48 -2.91
CA VAL A 18 -3.94 7.32 -1.83
C VAL A 18 -4.50 7.83 -0.49
N ALA A 19 -5.27 8.92 -0.49
CA ALA A 19 -5.90 9.42 0.74
C ALA A 19 -6.92 8.41 1.33
N ASN A 20 -7.61 7.66 0.47
CA ASN A 20 -8.51 6.59 0.90
C ASN A 20 -7.72 5.44 1.55
N ALA A 21 -6.59 5.06 0.95
CA ALA A 21 -5.70 4.03 1.50
C ALA A 21 -5.07 4.46 2.84
N VAL A 22 -4.67 5.73 2.99
CA VAL A 22 -4.19 6.28 4.27
C VAL A 22 -5.28 6.25 5.35
N THR A 23 -6.50 6.62 4.99
CA THR A 23 -7.64 6.59 5.92
C THR A 23 -7.94 5.15 6.37
N ALA A 24 -7.92 4.18 5.45
CA ALA A 24 -8.07 2.77 5.77
C ALA A 24 -6.90 2.26 6.64
N ALA A 25 -5.66 2.63 6.30
CA ALA A 25 -4.47 2.28 7.07
C ALA A 25 -4.55 2.77 8.53
N GLY A 26 -5.14 3.94 8.77
CA GLY A 26 -5.37 4.46 10.13
C GLY A 26 -6.24 3.56 11.02
N GLN A 27 -7.05 2.66 10.43
CA GLN A 27 -7.88 1.70 11.18
C GLN A 27 -7.10 0.45 11.62
N LEU A 28 -5.92 0.20 11.07
CA LEU A 28 -5.09 -0.99 11.38
C LEU A 28 -4.24 -0.83 12.65
N GLY A 29 -4.21 0.39 13.19
CA GLY A 29 -3.44 0.77 14.36
C GLY A 29 -1.97 1.07 14.05
N GLY A 30 -1.38 1.97 14.84
CA GLY A 30 -0.01 2.43 14.66
C GLY A 30 0.13 3.58 13.66
N ASP A 31 1.36 4.07 13.49
CA ASP A 31 1.65 5.20 12.62
C ASP A 31 1.58 4.81 11.13
N VAL A 32 0.96 5.65 10.32
CA VAL A 32 0.89 5.47 8.87
C VAL A 32 2.10 6.13 8.21
N HIS A 33 2.97 5.32 7.62
CA HIS A 33 4.09 5.79 6.78
C HIS A 33 3.71 5.64 5.31
N VAL A 34 4.07 6.60 4.47
CA VAL A 34 3.79 6.57 3.03
C VAL A 34 5.09 6.45 2.25
N LEU A 35 5.21 5.46 1.36
CA LEU A 35 6.30 5.36 0.39
C LEU A 35 5.91 6.05 -0.93
N VAL A 36 6.75 6.98 -1.37
CA VAL A 36 6.68 7.61 -2.69
C VAL A 36 7.99 7.30 -3.43
N ALA A 37 7.90 6.51 -4.49
CA ALA A 37 9.04 6.12 -5.31
C ALA A 37 8.90 6.67 -6.74
N GLY A 38 9.97 7.22 -7.32
CA GLY A 38 9.93 7.76 -8.68
C GLY A 38 11.22 8.49 -9.05
N SER A 39 11.42 8.84 -10.31
CA SER A 39 12.64 9.57 -10.72
C SER A 39 12.65 11.06 -10.36
N ASN A 40 11.51 11.61 -9.94
CA ASN A 40 11.31 12.98 -9.47
C ASN A 40 10.21 12.98 -8.39
N ALA A 41 10.43 12.24 -7.30
CA ALA A 41 9.40 11.97 -6.30
C ALA A 41 9.16 13.14 -5.32
N GLY A 42 9.98 14.20 -5.37
CA GLY A 42 9.95 15.29 -4.38
C GLY A 42 8.61 16.03 -4.25
N GLU A 43 7.97 16.44 -5.35
CA GLU A 43 6.66 17.12 -5.29
C GLU A 43 5.57 16.16 -4.82
N ALA A 44 5.57 14.92 -5.34
CA ALA A 44 4.63 13.90 -4.92
C ALA A 44 4.78 13.56 -3.43
N ALA A 45 5.99 13.49 -2.90
CA ALA A 45 6.27 13.28 -1.48
C ALA A 45 5.71 14.41 -0.60
N LYS A 46 5.83 15.68 -1.03
CA LYS A 46 5.19 16.81 -0.33
C LYS A 46 3.67 16.70 -0.34
N SER A 47 3.08 16.32 -1.49
CA SER A 47 1.63 16.12 -1.58
C SER A 47 1.14 14.98 -0.68
N ALA A 48 1.92 13.90 -0.54
CA ALA A 48 1.63 12.80 0.37
C ALA A 48 1.69 13.23 1.84
N ALA A 49 2.69 14.04 2.20
CA ALA A 49 2.86 14.54 3.57
C ALA A 49 1.69 15.45 4.02
N ALA A 50 0.99 16.09 3.08
CA ALA A 50 -0.17 16.92 3.37
C ALA A 50 -1.46 16.12 3.63
N ILE A 51 -1.47 14.80 3.40
CA ILE A 51 -2.64 13.96 3.67
C ILE A 51 -2.78 13.77 5.18
N ALA A 52 -3.97 14.07 5.71
CA ALA A 52 -4.29 13.86 7.12
C ALA A 52 -4.11 12.39 7.51
N GLY A 53 -3.45 12.14 8.64
CA GLY A 53 -3.14 10.78 9.13
C GLY A 53 -1.78 10.24 8.70
N VAL A 54 -1.06 10.90 7.78
CA VAL A 54 0.31 10.52 7.44
C VAL A 54 1.28 10.98 8.53
N ALA A 55 1.95 10.03 9.17
CA ALA A 55 2.95 10.29 10.22
C ALA A 55 4.37 10.50 9.64
N LYS A 56 4.68 9.83 8.53
CA LYS A 56 6.01 9.89 7.89
C LYS A 56 5.91 9.64 6.39
N VAL A 57 6.71 10.34 5.59
CA VAL A 57 6.90 10.03 4.17
C VAL A 57 8.30 9.49 3.94
N LEU A 58 8.39 8.36 3.23
CA LEU A 58 9.62 7.78 2.71
C LEU A 58 9.69 8.14 1.22
N GLN A 59 10.67 8.94 0.84
CA GLN A 59 10.94 9.28 -0.55
C GLN A 59 12.06 8.39 -1.08
N ALA A 60 11.81 7.68 -2.17
CA ALA A 60 12.81 6.91 -2.90
C ALA A 60 12.95 7.48 -4.31
N GLU A 61 14.02 8.23 -4.54
CA GLU A 61 14.24 8.90 -5.82
C GLU A 61 15.36 8.22 -6.61
N ASP A 62 15.00 7.66 -7.77
CA ASP A 62 15.95 7.03 -8.70
C ASP A 62 15.30 6.90 -10.08
N ALA A 63 16.11 7.00 -11.14
CA ALA A 63 15.67 6.82 -12.52
C ALA A 63 15.01 5.45 -12.78
N VAL A 64 15.41 4.41 -12.04
CA VAL A 64 14.83 3.07 -12.16
C VAL A 64 13.33 3.04 -11.83
N TYR A 65 12.85 3.96 -10.99
CA TYR A 65 11.44 4.03 -10.60
C TYR A 65 10.58 4.88 -11.57
N ALA A 66 11.15 5.44 -12.64
CA ALA A 66 10.44 6.37 -13.54
C ALA A 66 9.14 5.79 -14.12
N ASN A 67 9.15 4.50 -14.47
CA ASN A 67 8.02 3.83 -15.13
C ASN A 67 7.15 3.02 -14.17
N TRP A 68 7.46 3.01 -12.87
CA TRP A 68 6.71 2.24 -11.88
C TRP A 68 6.54 0.75 -12.25
N LEU A 69 7.59 0.14 -12.82
CA LEU A 69 7.60 -1.29 -13.12
C LEU A 69 7.58 -2.08 -11.81
N ALA A 70 6.79 -3.15 -11.76
CA ALA A 70 6.66 -3.96 -10.55
C ALA A 70 7.98 -4.65 -10.18
N GLU A 71 8.77 -5.00 -11.18
CA GLU A 71 10.11 -5.58 -11.06
C GLU A 71 11.07 -4.68 -10.28
N ASP A 72 10.94 -3.36 -10.44
CA ASP A 72 11.81 -2.36 -9.82
C ASP A 72 11.27 -1.91 -8.46
N VAL A 73 9.96 -1.66 -8.37
CA VAL A 73 9.33 -1.13 -7.15
C VAL A 73 9.11 -2.21 -6.08
N ALA A 74 8.75 -3.45 -6.45
CA ALA A 74 8.48 -4.49 -5.44
C ALA A 74 9.69 -4.81 -4.56
N PRO A 75 10.93 -4.96 -5.07
CA PRO A 75 12.11 -5.16 -4.23
C PRO A 75 12.34 -4.03 -3.22
N LEU A 76 12.02 -2.79 -3.57
CA LEU A 76 12.08 -1.65 -2.64
C LEU A 76 11.08 -1.84 -1.49
N VAL A 77 9.83 -2.20 -1.79
CA VAL A 77 8.79 -2.45 -0.78
C VAL A 77 9.20 -3.60 0.14
N VAL A 78 9.70 -4.70 -0.41
CA VAL A 78 10.14 -5.89 0.34
C VAL A 78 11.29 -5.55 1.29
N LYS A 79 12.27 -4.73 0.86
CA LYS A 79 13.36 -4.27 1.72
C LYS A 79 12.87 -3.48 2.95
N LEU A 80 11.75 -2.77 2.83
CA LEU A 80 11.17 -1.98 3.91
C LEU A 80 10.23 -2.80 4.81
N ALA A 81 9.62 -3.87 4.27
CA ALA A 81 8.53 -4.64 4.86
C ALA A 81 8.78 -5.13 6.30
N ALA A 82 10.01 -5.50 6.65
CA ALA A 82 10.35 -6.06 7.97
C ALA A 82 10.03 -5.12 9.15
N ASN A 83 9.87 -3.81 8.89
CA ASN A 83 9.56 -2.80 9.91
C ASN A 83 8.05 -2.55 10.08
N TYR A 84 7.20 -3.24 9.32
CA TYR A 84 5.77 -2.97 9.21
C TYR A 84 4.94 -4.22 9.47
N GLY A 85 3.77 -4.04 10.09
CA GLY A 85 2.79 -5.11 10.25
C GLY A 85 1.86 -5.25 9.05
N HIS A 86 1.74 -4.17 8.27
CA HIS A 86 0.79 -4.04 7.19
C HIS A 86 1.42 -3.26 6.04
N ILE A 87 1.16 -3.72 4.81
CA ILE A 87 1.51 -3.03 3.58
C ILE A 87 0.21 -2.85 2.80
N VAL A 88 -0.19 -1.60 2.59
CA VAL A 88 -1.49 -1.23 2.03
C VAL A 88 -1.28 -0.45 0.74
N MET A 89 -2.08 -0.74 -0.27
CA MET A 89 -2.14 0.10 -1.48
C MET A 89 -3.57 0.21 -2.00
N ALA A 90 -3.90 1.34 -2.62
CA ALA A 90 -5.18 1.48 -3.29
C ALA A 90 -5.30 0.46 -4.45
N ALA A 91 -6.48 -0.16 -4.58
CA ALA A 91 -6.75 -1.21 -5.54
C ALA A 91 -7.02 -0.68 -6.97
N ASP A 92 -6.08 0.07 -7.54
CA ASP A 92 -6.10 0.50 -8.94
C ASP A 92 -5.21 -0.40 -9.83
N ASN A 93 -5.06 -0.07 -11.11
CA ASN A 93 -4.24 -0.87 -12.04
C ASN A 93 -2.78 -1.00 -11.57
N THR A 94 -2.22 0.04 -10.94
CA THR A 94 -0.85 0.01 -10.42
C THR A 94 -0.78 -0.92 -9.20
N GLY A 95 -1.73 -0.81 -8.27
CA GLY A 95 -1.81 -1.68 -7.10
C GLY A 95 -2.01 -3.15 -7.46
N LYS A 96 -2.89 -3.44 -8.44
CA LYS A 96 -3.15 -4.80 -8.94
C LYS A 96 -1.94 -5.40 -9.66
N ASN A 97 -1.07 -4.57 -10.23
CA ASN A 97 0.18 -5.02 -10.85
C ASN A 97 1.30 -5.27 -9.82
N LEU A 98 1.42 -4.37 -8.82
CA LEU A 98 2.54 -4.38 -7.87
C LEU A 98 2.32 -5.31 -6.67
N MET A 99 1.17 -5.23 -6.02
CA MET A 99 0.95 -5.84 -4.70
C MET A 99 0.99 -7.37 -4.69
N PRO A 100 0.46 -8.09 -5.71
CA PRO A 100 0.61 -9.55 -5.76
C PRO A 100 2.08 -9.99 -5.80
N ARG A 101 2.94 -9.23 -6.48
CA ARG A 101 4.39 -9.48 -6.54
C ARG A 101 5.06 -9.25 -5.18
N VAL A 102 4.68 -8.18 -4.48
CA VAL A 102 5.17 -7.91 -3.12
C VAL A 102 4.78 -9.03 -2.17
N ALA A 103 3.51 -9.46 -2.20
CA ALA A 103 3.01 -10.57 -1.37
C ALA A 103 3.78 -11.87 -1.64
N ALA A 104 3.96 -12.22 -2.92
CA ALA A 104 4.70 -13.42 -3.32
C ALA A 104 6.17 -13.39 -2.85
N LEU A 105 6.85 -12.25 -2.96
CA LEU A 105 8.25 -12.10 -2.50
C LEU A 105 8.40 -12.17 -0.97
N LEU A 106 7.33 -11.86 -0.23
CA LEU A 106 7.28 -11.95 1.23
C LEU A 106 6.78 -13.32 1.72
N ASP A 107 6.38 -14.22 0.81
CA ASP A 107 5.76 -15.50 1.13
C ASP A 107 4.49 -15.36 2.01
N VAL A 108 3.60 -14.44 1.63
CA VAL A 108 2.31 -14.18 2.31
C VAL A 108 1.16 -14.07 1.32
N ALA A 109 -0.07 -14.27 1.79
CA ALA A 109 -1.25 -14.07 0.96
C ALA A 109 -1.67 -12.58 0.90
N GLN A 110 -2.05 -12.10 -0.28
CA GLN A 110 -2.67 -10.77 -0.42
C GLN A 110 -4.18 -10.84 -0.14
N VAL A 111 -4.70 -9.85 0.59
CA VAL A 111 -6.14 -9.58 0.69
C VAL A 111 -6.56 -8.50 -0.32
N SER A 112 -6.80 -8.89 -1.57
CA SER A 112 -7.17 -7.94 -2.63
C SER A 112 -8.59 -7.39 -2.48
N GLU A 113 -8.83 -6.15 -2.92
CA GLU A 113 -10.16 -5.51 -2.97
C GLU A 113 -10.85 -5.46 -1.60
N ALA A 114 -10.11 -5.31 -0.49
CA ALA A 114 -10.72 -5.14 0.81
C ALA A 114 -11.59 -3.86 0.84
N ILE A 115 -12.85 -4.02 1.24
CA ILE A 115 -13.82 -2.91 1.35
C ILE A 115 -14.10 -2.53 2.82
N GLN A 116 -13.70 -3.37 3.77
CA GLN A 116 -13.86 -3.12 5.20
C GLN A 116 -12.73 -3.78 5.98
N ILE A 117 -12.28 -3.10 7.02
CA ILE A 117 -11.36 -3.62 8.04
C ILE A 117 -12.22 -3.91 9.28
N VAL A 118 -12.28 -5.17 9.70
CA VAL A 118 -13.02 -5.61 10.90
C VAL A 118 -12.09 -5.58 12.12
N SER A 119 -10.85 -6.02 11.93
CA SER A 119 -9.75 -5.98 12.90
C SER A 119 -8.43 -5.87 12.13
N PRO A 120 -7.28 -5.64 12.80
CA PRO A 120 -6.00 -5.56 12.13
C PRO A 120 -5.62 -6.78 11.28
N ASP A 121 -6.24 -7.94 11.48
CA ASP A 121 -5.98 -9.17 10.75
C ASP A 121 -7.22 -9.71 9.99
N THR A 122 -8.36 -9.03 10.06
CA THR A 122 -9.63 -9.50 9.48
C THR A 122 -10.26 -8.44 8.59
N PHE A 123 -10.58 -8.83 7.36
CA PHE A 123 -11.04 -7.94 6.30
C PHE A 123 -12.28 -8.50 5.60
N VAL A 124 -13.11 -7.64 5.04
CA VAL A 124 -14.21 -8.04 4.15
C VAL A 124 -13.84 -7.67 2.72
N ARG A 125 -14.02 -8.60 1.79
CA ARG A 125 -13.82 -8.37 0.35
C ARG A 125 -14.98 -8.93 -0.48
N PRO A 126 -15.37 -8.25 -1.58
CA PRO A 126 -16.36 -8.77 -2.50
C PRO A 126 -15.79 -9.91 -3.34
N ILE A 127 -16.63 -10.90 -3.61
CA ILE A 127 -16.36 -12.00 -4.54
C ILE A 127 -17.58 -12.18 -5.47
N TYR A 128 -17.43 -12.94 -6.56
CA TYR A 128 -18.49 -13.17 -7.55
C TYR A 128 -19.15 -11.87 -8.04
N ALA A 129 -18.35 -10.92 -8.53
CA ALA A 129 -18.79 -9.60 -8.98
C ALA A 129 -19.56 -8.78 -7.92
N GLY A 130 -19.26 -9.00 -6.64
CA GLY A 130 -19.88 -8.27 -5.53
C GLY A 130 -21.18 -8.90 -5.00
N ASN A 131 -21.58 -10.07 -5.50
CA ASN A 131 -22.78 -10.76 -5.03
C ASN A 131 -22.60 -11.43 -3.65
N ALA A 132 -21.37 -11.69 -3.24
CA ALA A 132 -21.06 -12.24 -1.92
C ALA A 132 -19.90 -11.48 -1.28
N MET A 133 -19.97 -11.34 0.04
CA MET A 133 -18.95 -10.70 0.86
C MET A 133 -18.22 -11.77 1.67
N ALA A 134 -16.92 -11.91 1.43
CA ALA A 134 -16.07 -12.83 2.15
C ALA A 134 -15.36 -12.10 3.27
N THR A 135 -15.59 -12.54 4.51
CA THR A 135 -14.78 -12.15 5.67
C THR A 135 -13.58 -13.10 5.75
N VAL A 136 -12.38 -12.54 5.63
CA VAL A 136 -11.11 -13.29 5.60
C VAL A 136 -10.22 -12.82 6.73
N GLN A 137 -9.70 -13.75 7.51
CA GLN A 137 -8.67 -13.50 8.52
C GLN A 137 -7.32 -14.00 7.99
N SER A 138 -6.30 -13.15 8.00
CA SER A 138 -4.93 -13.52 7.62
C SER A 138 -4.12 -13.88 8.87
N SER A 139 -3.50 -15.07 8.85
CA SER A 139 -2.54 -15.52 9.87
C SER A 139 -1.11 -15.09 9.56
N ASP A 140 -0.88 -14.43 8.42
CA ASP A 140 0.46 -14.01 7.99
C ASP A 140 1.04 -12.96 8.94
N LYS A 141 2.36 -12.95 9.11
CA LYS A 141 3.04 -11.98 9.97
C LYS A 141 2.85 -10.54 9.45
N ILE A 142 2.95 -10.36 8.13
CA ILE A 142 2.74 -9.08 7.44
C ILE A 142 1.49 -9.20 6.59
N LYS A 143 0.53 -8.29 6.79
CA LYS A 143 -0.71 -8.26 6.01
C LYS A 143 -0.48 -7.40 4.77
N VAL A 144 -0.54 -8.00 3.58
CA VAL A 144 -0.50 -7.28 2.31
C VAL A 144 -1.94 -7.09 1.83
N VAL A 145 -2.40 -5.84 1.75
CA VAL A 145 -3.80 -5.48 1.51
C VAL A 145 -3.89 -4.54 0.31
#